data_AF-A0A0N4WVJ2-F1
#
_entry.id   AF-A0A0N4WVJ2-F1
#
_cell.length_a   1.000
_cell.length_b   1.000
_cell.length_c   1.000
_cell.angle_alpha   90.00
_cell.angle_beta   90.00
_cell.angle_gamma   90.00
#
_symmetry.space_group_name_H-M   'P 1'
#
loop_
_entity.id
_entity.type
_entity.pdbx_description
1 polymer ?
#
loop_
_entity_poly.entity_id
_entity_poly.type
_entity_poly.pdbx_seq_one_letter_code
_entity_poly.pdbx_strand_id
1 'polypeptide(L)'
;MFLLFKVQADSTLHPEERKRILHLHAEQNRRSALKDGFDMLMDMIPDLHSGGIKPTNAVVLAKGAEHIRNLTATRDEQVAQRAALNEKIAKLNQRISALQSNLPSSSGSSNAKLEPRAALEAFYDRYTKERSRKDYRFWVVGFFFLISLTSQFCT
;
A
#
# COMPACT_ATOMS: atom_id res chain seq x y z
N MET A 1 17.12 -4.24 -40.01
CA MET A 1 17.44 -5.02 -41.23
C MET A 1 16.46 -6.20 -41.34
N PHE A 2 15.16 -5.91 -41.38
CA PHE A 2 14.15 -6.87 -41.80
C PHE A 2 14.08 -6.77 -43.31
N LEU A 3 14.90 -7.58 -43.99
CA LEU A 3 14.76 -7.76 -45.43
C LEU A 3 13.43 -8.47 -45.65
N LEU A 4 12.41 -7.63 -45.82
CA LEU A 4 11.20 -7.91 -46.56
C LEU A 4 11.67 -8.29 -47.97
N PHE A 5 12.11 -9.54 -48.14
CA PHE A 5 12.14 -10.19 -49.44
C PHE A 5 10.67 -10.29 -49.82
N LYS A 6 10.17 -9.18 -50.35
CA LYS A 6 8.92 -9.09 -51.06
C LYS A 6 9.07 -10.18 -52.09
N VAL A 7 8.43 -11.32 -51.84
CA VAL A 7 8.36 -12.42 -52.79
C VAL A 7 7.72 -11.80 -54.01
N GLN A 8 8.55 -11.30 -54.94
CA GLN A 8 8.15 -11.18 -56.32
C GLN A 8 7.66 -12.57 -56.62
N ALA A 9 6.35 -12.66 -56.87
CA ALA A 9 5.76 -13.86 -57.42
C ALA A 9 6.40 -14.02 -58.79
N ASP A 10 7.61 -14.59 -58.80
CA ASP A 10 8.24 -15.06 -59.99
C ASP A 10 7.35 -16.21 -60.44
N SER A 11 6.57 -15.94 -61.48
CA SER A 11 5.56 -16.83 -62.06
C SER A 11 6.16 -18.12 -62.62
N THR A 12 7.45 -18.35 -62.40
CA THR A 12 8.24 -19.51 -62.78
C THR A 12 8.50 -20.48 -61.61
N LEU A 13 8.19 -20.11 -60.37
CA LEU A 13 8.43 -20.99 -59.21
C LEU A 13 7.42 -22.14 -59.15
N HIS A 14 7.95 -23.37 -59.19
CA HIS A 14 7.17 -24.60 -59.06
C HIS A 14 6.29 -24.55 -57.79
N PRO A 15 5.01 -24.99 -57.83
CA PRO A 15 4.07 -24.87 -56.71
C PRO A 15 4.61 -25.40 -55.38
N GLU A 16 5.44 -26.43 -55.42
CA GLU A 16 6.08 -27.01 -54.23
C GLU A 16 7.12 -26.08 -53.58
N GLU A 17 7.89 -25.32 -54.36
CA GLU A 17 8.86 -24.36 -53.80
C GLU A 17 8.13 -23.19 -53.13
N ARG A 18 6.99 -22.76 -53.69
CA ARG A 18 6.13 -21.74 -53.07
C ARG A 18 5.59 -22.21 -51.72
N LYS A 19 5.10 -23.45 -51.61
CA LYS A 19 4.65 -24.03 -50.33
C LYS A 19 5.78 -24.09 -49.32
N ARG A 20 6.98 -24.53 -49.74
CA ARG A 20 8.17 -24.60 -48.90
C ARG A 20 8.54 -23.23 -48.32
N ILE A 21 8.56 -22.18 -49.15
CA ILE A 21 8.87 -20.81 -48.72
C ILE A 21 7.83 -20.31 -47.71
N LEU A 22 6.54 -20.52 -47.98
CA LEU A 22 5.47 -20.12 -47.06
C LEU A 22 5.57 -20.84 -45.70
N HIS A 23 5.85 -22.15 -45.71
CA HIS A 23 6.09 -22.93 -44.49
C HIS A 23 7.30 -22.39 -43.71
N LEU A 24 8.40 -22.08 -44.41
CA LEU A 24 9.61 -21.52 -43.77
C LEU A 24 9.33 -20.16 -43.13
N HIS A 25 8.59 -19.28 -43.82
CA HIS A 25 8.20 -17.97 -43.28
C HIS A 25 7.29 -18.10 -42.06
N ALA A 26 6.29 -18.99 -42.12
CA ALA A 26 5.41 -19.25 -41.00
C ALA A 26 6.18 -19.76 -39.77
N GLU A 27 7.12 -20.68 -39.97
CA GLU A 27 7.98 -21.19 -38.89
C GLU A 27 8.92 -20.11 -38.35
N GLN A 28 9.49 -19.27 -39.22
CA GLN A 28 10.34 -18.17 -38.78
C GLN A 28 9.58 -17.15 -37.93
N ASN A 29 8.35 -16.80 -38.33
CA ASN A 29 7.47 -15.94 -37.54
C ASN A 29 7.13 -16.58 -36.17
N ARG A 30 6.81 -17.88 -36.15
CA ARG A 30 6.57 -18.63 -34.92
C ARG A 30 7.79 -18.60 -33.99
N ARG A 31 9.01 -18.78 -34.53
CA ARG A 31 10.26 -18.70 -33.77
C ARG A 31 10.56 -17.30 -33.25
N SER A 32 10.24 -16.26 -34.03
CA SER A 32 10.38 -14.87 -33.56
C SER A 32 9.47 -14.59 -32.38
N ALA A 33 8.17 -14.94 -32.49
CA ALA A 33 7.22 -14.76 -31.40
C ALA A 33 7.63 -15.53 -30.13
N LEU A 34 8.19 -16.73 -30.28
CA LEU A 34 8.71 -17.49 -29.14
C LEU A 34 9.89 -16.77 -28.47
N LYS A 35 10.83 -16.25 -29.26
CA LYS A 35 11.97 -15.49 -28.75
C LYS A 35 11.52 -14.24 -27.99
N ASP A 36 10.59 -13.48 -28.55
CA ASP A 36 10.02 -12.30 -27.90
C ASP A 36 9.33 -12.66 -26.57
N GLY A 37 8.63 -13.80 -26.54
CA GLY A 37 8.07 -14.40 -25.33
C GLY A 37 9.11 -14.70 -24.25
N PHE A 38 10.24 -15.29 -24.63
CA PHE A 38 11.35 -15.54 -23.72
C PHE A 38 12.02 -14.24 -23.24
N ASP A 39 12.21 -13.25 -24.12
CA ASP A 39 12.79 -11.95 -23.75
C ASP A 39 11.92 -11.24 -22.71
N MET A 40 10.59 -11.26 -22.87
CA MET A 40 9.65 -10.75 -21.85
C MET A 40 9.72 -11.55 -20.53
N LEU A 41 9.81 -12.87 -20.61
CA LEU A 41 9.91 -13.72 -19.43
C LEU A 41 11.21 -13.45 -18.65
N MET A 42 12.31 -13.20 -19.34
CA MET A 42 13.60 -12.89 -18.72
C MET A 42 13.60 -11.54 -18.00
N ASP A 43 12.80 -10.57 -18.44
CA ASP A 43 12.64 -9.25 -17.79
C ASP A 43 11.84 -9.34 -16.49
N MET A 44 10.82 -10.21 -16.44
CA MET A 44 9.99 -10.40 -15.25
C MET A 44 10.66 -11.21 -14.14
N ILE A 45 11.60 -12.09 -14.48
CA ILE A 45 12.25 -12.98 -13.49
C ILE A 45 13.48 -12.28 -12.89
N PRO A 46 13.54 -12.07 -11.57
CA PRO A 46 14.71 -11.46 -10.93
C PRO A 46 15.95 -12.36 -11.01
N ASP A 47 17.13 -11.74 -11.02
CA ASP A 47 18.46 -12.38 -10.90
C ASP A 47 18.78 -13.45 -11.95
N LEU A 48 18.13 -13.39 -13.10
CA LEU A 48 18.29 -14.39 -14.16
C LEU A 48 19.66 -14.31 -14.87
N HIS A 49 20.28 -13.13 -14.88
CA HIS A 49 21.58 -12.86 -15.48
C HIS A 49 22.70 -12.98 -14.45
N SER A 50 23.09 -14.22 -14.13
CA SER A 50 24.25 -14.47 -13.28
C SER A 50 25.54 -14.34 -14.09
N GLY A 51 26.31 -13.26 -13.88
CA GLY A 51 27.66 -13.10 -14.43
C GLY A 51 27.75 -12.68 -15.91
N GLY A 52 26.74 -11.97 -16.43
CA GLY A 52 26.77 -11.42 -17.80
C GLY A 52 26.55 -12.42 -18.93
N ILE A 53 26.27 -13.69 -18.60
CA ILE A 53 25.95 -14.75 -19.57
C ILE A 53 24.43 -14.84 -19.73
N LYS A 54 23.97 -14.90 -20.99
CA LYS A 54 22.54 -15.11 -21.28
C LYS A 54 22.10 -16.50 -20.81
N PRO A 55 21.05 -16.59 -19.99
CA PRO A 55 20.55 -17.87 -19.50
C PRO A 55 20.02 -18.74 -20.64
N THR A 56 20.14 -20.06 -20.51
CA THR A 56 19.56 -21.00 -21.49
C THR A 56 18.05 -21.05 -21.33
N ASN A 57 17.30 -21.39 -22.39
CA ASN A 57 15.83 -21.50 -22.33
C ASN A 57 15.35 -22.42 -21.19
N ALA A 58 16.07 -23.51 -20.92
CA ALA A 58 15.74 -24.41 -19.81
C ALA A 58 15.87 -23.73 -18.45
N VAL A 59 16.92 -22.93 -18.24
CA VAL A 59 17.13 -22.15 -17.01
C VAL A 59 16.03 -21.10 -16.83
N VAL A 60 15.68 -20.38 -17.90
CA VAL A 60 14.59 -19.39 -17.86
C VAL A 60 13.28 -20.03 -17.40
N LEU A 61 12.91 -21.18 -17.97
CA LEU A 61 11.69 -21.89 -17.58
C LEU A 61 11.74 -22.40 -16.14
N ALA A 62 12.86 -22.97 -15.71
CA ALA A 62 13.03 -23.46 -14.34
C ALA A 62 12.91 -22.33 -13.31
N LYS A 63 13.59 -21.20 -13.56
CA LYS A 63 13.53 -20.02 -12.70
C LYS A 63 12.18 -19.32 -12.74
N GLY A 64 11.50 -19.31 -13.88
CA GLY A 64 10.12 -18.82 -13.98
C GLY A 64 9.16 -19.63 -13.12
N ALA A 65 9.26 -20.97 -13.16
CA ALA A 65 8.44 -21.83 -12.32
C ALA A 65 8.74 -21.66 -10.82
N GLU A 66 10.02 -21.48 -10.45
CA GLU A 66 10.43 -21.15 -9.09
C GLU A 66 9.84 -19.81 -8.63
N HIS A 67 9.95 -18.78 -9.47
CA HIS A 67 9.43 -17.45 -9.17
C HIS A 67 7.90 -17.46 -8.95
N ILE A 68 7.13 -18.19 -9.77
CA ILE A 68 5.68 -18.34 -9.58
C ILE A 68 5.36 -19.01 -8.23
N ARG A 69 6.09 -20.06 -7.85
CA ARG A 69 5.91 -20.72 -6.54
C ARG A 69 6.18 -19.76 -5.40
N ASN A 70 7.27 -18.99 -5.49
CA ASN A 70 7.62 -18.00 -4.48
C ASN A 70 6.55 -16.90 -4.37
N LEU A 71 6.09 -16.34 -5.48
CA LEU A 71 5.01 -15.35 -5.49
C LEU A 71 3.72 -15.89 -4.88
N THR A 72 3.39 -17.15 -5.15
CA THR A 72 2.21 -17.81 -4.58
C THR A 72 2.34 -17.94 -3.07
N ALA A 73 3.48 -18.43 -2.59
CA ALA A 73 3.76 -18.55 -1.16
C ALA A 73 3.73 -17.19 -0.44
N THR A 74 4.37 -16.17 -1.02
CA THR A 74 4.35 -14.80 -0.48
C THR A 74 2.94 -14.23 -0.41
N ARG A 75 2.12 -14.46 -1.44
CA ARG A 75 0.71 -14.05 -1.44
C ARG A 75 -0.06 -14.73 -0.31
N ASP A 76 0.12 -16.02 -0.12
CA ASP A 76 -0.56 -16.77 0.95
C ASP A 76 -0.15 -16.30 2.34
N GLU A 77 1.15 -16.04 2.54
CA GLU A 77 1.66 -15.46 3.78
C GLU A 77 1.04 -14.08 4.06
N GLN A 78 0.99 -13.20 3.05
CA GLN A 78 0.38 -11.87 3.20
C GLN A 78 -1.12 -11.96 3.52
N VAL A 79 -1.84 -12.92 2.95
CA VAL A 79 -3.25 -13.16 3.27
C VAL A 79 -3.41 -13.59 4.73
N ALA A 80 -2.57 -14.51 5.21
CA ALA A 80 -2.59 -14.94 6.60
C ALA A 80 -2.26 -13.79 7.57
N GLN A 81 -1.26 -12.97 7.26
CA GLN A 81 -0.91 -11.79 8.06
C GLN A 81 -2.07 -10.78 8.12
N ARG A 82 -2.75 -10.52 6.99
CA ARG A 82 -3.93 -9.64 6.93
C ARG A 82 -5.07 -10.18 7.79
N ALA A 83 -5.34 -11.48 7.74
CA ALA A 83 -6.36 -12.11 8.57
C ALA A 83 -6.04 -11.94 10.06
N ALA A 84 -4.79 -12.20 10.48
CA ALA A 84 -4.36 -12.02 11.86
C ALA A 84 -4.46 -10.56 12.34
N LEU A 85 -4.16 -9.58 11.47
CA LEU A 85 -4.34 -8.16 11.80
C LEU A 85 -5.82 -7.79 11.96
N ASN A 86 -6.69 -8.30 11.10
CA ASN A 86 -8.14 -8.09 11.22
C ASN A 86 -8.71 -8.69 12.51
N GLU A 87 -8.23 -9.86 12.92
CA GLU A 87 -8.59 -10.46 14.21
C GLU A 87 -8.16 -9.57 15.39
N LYS A 88 -6.93 -9.03 15.35
CA LYS A 88 -6.44 -8.09 16.37
C LYS A 88 -7.32 -6.83 16.43
N ILE A 89 -7.70 -6.27 15.29
CA ILE A 89 -8.61 -5.11 15.21
C ILE A 89 -9.96 -5.47 15.84
N ALA A 90 -10.56 -6.61 15.49
CA ALA A 90 -11.83 -7.06 16.05
C ALA A 90 -11.76 -7.21 17.58
N LYS A 91 -10.69 -7.83 18.10
CA LYS A 91 -10.45 -8.00 19.53
C LYS A 91 -10.31 -6.66 20.26
N LEU A 92 -9.59 -5.71 19.69
CA LEU A 92 -9.45 -4.37 20.26
C LEU A 92 -10.78 -3.62 20.25
N ASN A 93 -11.54 -3.69 19.16
CA ASN A 93 -12.87 -3.08 19.07
C ASN A 93 -13.83 -3.66 20.12
N GLN A 94 -13.85 -4.99 20.30
CA GLN A 94 -14.63 -5.62 21.37
C GLN A 94 -14.24 -5.10 22.76
N ARG A 95 -12.94 -4.96 23.03
CA ARG A 95 -12.45 -4.43 24.31
C ARG A 95 -12.87 -2.97 24.52
N ILE A 96 -12.80 -2.15 23.48
CA ILE A 96 -13.25 -0.75 23.53
C ILE A 96 -14.75 -0.71 23.83
N SER A 97 -15.58 -1.46 23.11
CA SER A 97 -17.02 -1.50 23.33
C SER A 97 -17.37 -1.97 24.75
N ALA A 98 -16.68 -2.99 25.26
CA ALA A 98 -16.88 -3.47 26.63
C ALA A 98 -16.51 -2.39 27.68
N LEU A 99 -15.44 -1.64 27.47
CA LEU A 99 -15.09 -0.53 28.37
C LEU A 99 -16.15 0.58 28.31
N GLN A 100 -16.60 0.94 27.11
CA GLN A 100 -17.62 1.96 26.90
C GLN A 100 -18.96 1.58 27.53
N SER A 101 -19.35 0.30 27.50
CA SER A 101 -20.59 -0.17 28.12
C SER A 101 -20.55 -0.20 29.65
N ASN A 102 -19.36 -0.27 30.24
CA ASN A 102 -19.17 -0.24 31.70
C ASN A 102 -19.06 1.19 32.26
N LEU A 103 -19.09 2.22 31.41
CA LEU A 103 -19.14 3.60 31.86
C LEU A 103 -20.58 3.93 32.32
N PRO A 104 -20.76 4.60 33.47
CA PRO A 104 -22.08 5.00 33.93
C PRO A 104 -22.72 5.94 32.89
N SER A 105 -24.00 5.71 32.57
CA SER A 105 -24.81 6.43 31.59
C SER A 105 -24.84 7.95 31.84
N SER A 106 -23.81 8.65 31.41
CA SER A 106 -23.75 10.11 31.26
C SER A 106 -22.94 10.47 30.01
N SER A 107 -23.11 9.67 28.96
CA SER A 107 -22.46 9.93 27.67
C SER A 107 -23.33 9.47 26.49
N GLY A 108 -24.65 9.51 26.68
CA GLY A 108 -25.62 9.16 25.65
C GLY A 108 -26.56 10.32 25.36
N SER A 109 -26.05 11.42 24.77
CA SER A 109 -26.76 12.22 23.77
C SER A 109 -25.96 13.48 23.39
N SER A 110 -26.05 13.85 22.11
CA SER A 110 -25.63 15.10 21.47
C SER A 110 -24.11 15.28 21.31
N ASN A 111 -23.59 15.73 20.16
CA ASN A 111 -23.44 17.15 19.80
C ASN A 111 -22.96 18.10 20.93
N ALA A 112 -22.54 17.59 22.08
CA ALA A 112 -22.05 18.33 23.23
C ALA A 112 -20.52 18.46 23.20
N LYS A 113 -19.99 19.17 22.20
CA LYS A 113 -18.60 19.67 22.26
C LYS A 113 -18.44 20.78 23.33
N LEU A 114 -19.53 21.20 23.99
CA LEU A 114 -19.59 22.37 24.86
C LEU A 114 -19.52 22.03 26.37
N GLU A 115 -20.01 20.86 26.81
CA GLU A 115 -20.09 20.52 28.24
C GLU A 115 -18.75 20.17 28.93
N PRO A 116 -17.81 19.44 28.30
CA PRO A 116 -16.53 19.13 28.95
C PRO A 116 -15.69 20.38 29.26
N ARG A 117 -15.86 21.43 28.44
CA ARG A 117 -15.14 22.69 28.60
C ARG A 117 -15.69 23.51 29.77
N ALA A 118 -17.02 23.62 29.89
CA ALA A 118 -17.65 24.34 30.99
C ALA A 118 -17.37 23.67 32.35
N ALA A 119 -17.40 22.34 32.40
CA ALA A 119 -17.03 21.59 33.60
C ALA A 119 -15.55 21.78 33.99
N LEU A 120 -14.65 21.83 33.01
CA LEU A 120 -13.23 22.10 33.22
C LEU A 120 -12.99 23.55 33.67
N GLU A 121 -13.68 24.52 33.08
CA GLU A 121 -13.62 25.93 33.49
C GLU A 121 -14.12 26.12 34.93
N ALA A 122 -15.22 25.45 35.32
CA ALA A 122 -15.72 25.48 36.69
C ALA A 122 -14.75 24.83 37.70
N PHE A 123 -14.11 23.73 37.33
CA PHE A 123 -13.07 23.10 38.16
C PHE A 123 -11.85 24.00 38.30
N TYR A 124 -11.40 24.62 37.20
CA TYR A 124 -10.26 25.53 37.18
C TYR A 124 -10.51 26.78 38.02
N ASP A 125 -11.70 27.37 37.91
CA ASP A 125 -12.11 28.55 38.69
C ASP A 125 -12.15 28.21 40.19
N ARG A 126 -12.73 27.06 40.55
CA ARG A 126 -12.76 26.59 41.95
C ARG A 126 -11.36 26.31 42.49
N TYR A 127 -10.51 25.64 41.71
CA TYR A 127 -9.12 25.33 42.07
C TYR A 127 -8.29 26.59 42.28
N THR A 128 -8.43 27.58 41.38
CA THR A 128 -7.70 28.85 41.44
C THR A 128 -8.15 29.69 42.64
N LYS A 129 -9.47 29.72 42.94
CA LYS A 129 -10.03 30.40 44.13
C LYS A 129 -9.54 29.78 45.43
N GLU A 130 -9.50 28.44 45.51
CA GLU A 130 -9.05 27.72 46.70
C GLU A 130 -7.54 27.90 46.95
N ARG A 131 -6.72 27.91 45.88
CA ARG A 131 -5.26 28.10 45.96
C ARG A 131 -4.86 29.54 46.29
N SER A 132 -5.60 30.53 45.79
CA SER A 132 -5.35 31.95 46.04
C SER A 132 -5.58 32.38 47.49
N ARG A 133 -6.31 31.58 48.30
CA ARG A 133 -6.49 31.81 49.74
C ARG A 133 -5.30 31.37 50.60
N LYS A 134 -4.42 30.51 50.08
CA LYS A 134 -3.28 29.97 50.84
C LYS A 134 -1.94 30.62 50.46
N ASP A 135 -1.83 31.15 49.25
CA ASP A 135 -0.60 31.82 48.79
C ASP A 135 -0.98 32.92 47.79
N TYR A 136 -0.80 34.19 48.19
CA TYR A 136 -1.19 35.35 47.37
C TYR A 136 -0.40 35.44 46.05
N ARG A 137 0.73 34.71 45.96
CA ARG A 137 1.58 34.64 44.77
C ARG A 137 0.86 33.95 43.59
N PHE A 138 -0.11 33.08 43.85
CA PHE A 138 -0.92 32.44 42.79
C PHE A 138 -1.92 33.39 42.12
N TRP A 139 -2.42 34.40 42.84
CA TRP A 139 -3.31 35.41 42.27
C TRP A 139 -2.59 36.26 41.21
N VAL A 140 -1.30 36.54 41.41
CA VAL A 140 -0.46 37.27 40.46
C VAL A 140 -0.31 36.50 39.14
N VAL A 141 -0.10 35.19 39.21
CA VAL A 141 0.03 34.34 37.99
C VAL A 141 -1.31 34.23 37.26
N GLY A 142 -2.43 34.10 38.00
CA GLY A 142 -3.77 34.09 37.41
C GLY A 142 -4.16 35.43 36.77
N PHE A 143 -3.83 36.55 37.42
CA PHE A 143 -4.07 37.90 36.91
C PHE A 143 -3.24 38.22 35.66
N PHE A 144 -1.95 37.84 35.65
CA PHE A 144 -1.10 37.98 34.47
C PHE A 144 -1.57 37.12 33.29
N PHE A 145 -2.03 35.89 33.55
CA PHE A 145 -2.57 35.02 32.51
C PHE A 145 -3.88 35.55 31.91
N LEU A 146 -4.76 36.14 32.74
CA LEU A 146 -6.01 36.78 32.29
C LEU A 146 -5.76 38.03 31.45
N ILE A 147 -4.79 38.88 31.84
CA ILE A 147 -4.41 40.08 31.08
C ILE A 147 -3.75 39.71 29.75
N SER A 148 -2.92 38.65 29.75
CA SER A 148 -2.27 38.21 28.52
C SER A 148 -3.26 37.61 27.52
N LEU A 149 -4.34 36.96 27.98
CA LEU A 149 -5.42 36.48 27.11
C LEU A 149 -6.29 37.62 26.54
N THR A 150 -6.54 38.70 27.29
CA THR A 150 -7.34 39.83 26.78
C THR A 150 -6.55 40.71 25.79
N SER A 151 -5.21 40.74 25.88
CA SER A 151 -4.38 41.50 24.95
C SER A 151 -4.24 40.85 23.57
N GLN A 152 -4.46 39.53 23.44
CA GLN A 152 -4.39 38.82 22.15
C GLN A 152 -5.70 38.83 21.35
N PHE A 153 -6.79 39.40 21.91
CA PHE A 153 -8.08 39.55 21.22
C PHE A 153 -8.43 41.01 20.87
N CYS A 154 -7.54 41.96 21.14
CA CYS A 154 -7.66 43.36 20.71
C CYS A 154 -6.45 43.78 19.83
N THR A 155 -6.28 43.14 18.69
CA THR A 155 -5.68 43.71 17.45
C THR A 155 -6.24 42.91 16.28
#